data_AF-A0A6N9RAJ1-F1
#
_entry.id   AF-A0A6N9RAJ1-F1
#
_cell.length_a   1.000
_cell.length_b   1.000
_cell.length_c   1.000
_cell.angle_alpha   90.00
_cell.angle_beta   90.00
_cell.angle_gamma   90.00
#
_symmetry.space_group_name_H-M   'P 1'
#
loop_
_entity.id
_entity.type
_entity.pdbx_description
1 polymer ?
#
loop_
_entity_poly.entity_id
_entity_poly.type
_entity_poly.pdbx_seq_one_letter_code
_entity_poly.pdbx_strand_id
1 'polypeptide(L)'
;VPPDAASPVQSDVPVLILSGGLDPVTPPANGAEVAKTLSRSRHVVARGYGHIVSPHACAPRLIASFVDDPTFDTLAASCVEYFEKSVRPPLWPDRLGAQP
;
A
#
# COMPACT_ATOMS: atom_id res chain seq x y z
N VAL A 1 -19.86 -19.39 -9.85
CA VAL A 1 -19.39 -18.16 -9.17
C VAL A 1 -20.56 -17.61 -8.39
N PRO A 2 -20.42 -17.24 -7.10
CA PRO A 2 -21.49 -16.62 -6.33
C PRO A 2 -22.08 -15.40 -7.06
N PRO A 3 -23.39 -15.15 -7.00
CA PRO A 3 -24.03 -14.05 -7.72
C PRO A 3 -23.48 -12.66 -7.40
N ASP A 4 -22.91 -12.50 -6.21
CA ASP A 4 -22.38 -11.27 -5.63
C ASP A 4 -20.85 -11.14 -5.77
N ALA A 5 -20.18 -12.04 -6.49
CA ALA A 5 -18.72 -12.04 -6.58
C ALA A 5 -18.12 -10.77 -7.20
N ALA A 6 -18.90 -10.01 -7.97
CA ALA A 6 -18.50 -8.73 -8.55
C ALA A 6 -19.04 -7.52 -7.77
N SER A 7 -19.82 -7.74 -6.72
CA SER A 7 -20.36 -6.67 -5.88
C SER A 7 -19.25 -6.11 -4.98
N PRO A 8 -19.11 -4.76 -4.88
CA PRO A 8 -18.15 -4.16 -3.96
C PRO A 8 -18.46 -4.53 -2.50
N VAL A 9 -17.42 -4.85 -1.74
CA VAL A 9 -17.54 -5.01 -0.29
C VAL A 9 -17.82 -3.65 0.34
N GLN A 10 -18.87 -3.57 1.16
CA GLN A 10 -19.20 -2.40 1.97
C GLN A 10 -18.90 -2.71 3.43
N SER A 11 -18.13 -1.86 4.10
CA SER A 11 -17.75 -2.08 5.49
C SER A 11 -17.34 -0.78 6.19
N ASP A 12 -17.62 -0.70 7.48
CA ASP A 12 -17.16 0.33 8.42
C ASP A 12 -16.04 -0.16 9.35
N VAL A 13 -15.61 -1.42 9.24
CA VAL A 13 -14.43 -1.92 9.94
C VAL A 13 -13.19 -1.18 9.44
N PRO A 14 -12.21 -0.81 10.29
CA PRO A 14 -10.95 -0.22 9.84
C PRO A 14 -10.24 -1.10 8.81
N VAL A 15 -9.81 -0.51 7.70
CA VAL A 15 -9.06 -1.22 6.64
C VAL A 15 -7.76 -0.49 6.29
N LEU A 16 -6.65 -1.23 6.30
CA LEU A 16 -5.38 -0.78 5.75
C LEU A 16 -5.21 -1.38 4.34
N ILE A 17 -5.15 -0.51 3.32
CA ILE A 17 -4.92 -0.89 1.93
C ILE A 17 -3.47 -0.59 1.60
N LEU A 18 -2.75 -1.58 1.06
CA LEU A 18 -1.37 -1.42 0.60
C LEU A 18 -1.29 -1.64 -0.91
N SER A 19 -0.67 -0.71 -1.64
CA SER A 19 -0.45 -0.86 -3.09
C SER A 19 0.97 -0.47 -3.47
N GLY A 20 1.57 -1.19 -4.40
CA GLY A 20 2.80 -0.77 -5.05
C GLY A 20 2.51 0.28 -6.12
N GLY A 21 3.23 1.39 -6.11
CA GLY A 21 3.06 2.45 -7.10
C GLY A 21 3.43 2.03 -8.53
N LEU A 22 4.25 0.98 -8.66
CA LEU A 22 4.70 0.40 -9.93
C LEU A 22 4.05 -0.96 -10.22
N ASP A 23 3.01 -1.34 -9.46
CA ASP A 23 2.34 -2.64 -9.58
C ASP A 23 1.51 -2.72 -10.88
N PRO A 24 1.85 -3.61 -11.84
CA PRO A 24 1.09 -3.78 -13.07
C PRO A 24 -0.09 -4.76 -12.95
N VAL A 25 -0.15 -5.54 -11.87
CA VAL A 25 -1.15 -6.61 -11.66
C VAL A 25 -2.33 -6.07 -10.85
N THR A 26 -2.04 -5.37 -9.75
CA THR A 26 -3.03 -4.74 -8.87
C THR A 26 -2.66 -3.28 -8.63
N PRO A 27 -2.80 -2.40 -9.65
CA PRO A 27 -2.35 -1.02 -9.57
C PRO A 27 -3.08 -0.23 -8.47
N PRO A 28 -2.50 0.88 -7.97
CA PRO A 28 -3.12 1.69 -6.92
C PRO A 28 -4.53 2.17 -7.23
N ALA A 29 -4.89 2.34 -8.51
CA ALA A 29 -6.25 2.66 -8.91
C ALA A 29 -7.29 1.65 -8.39
N ASN A 30 -6.95 0.35 -8.35
CA ASN A 30 -7.84 -0.67 -7.78
C ASN A 30 -8.05 -0.46 -6.27
N GLY A 31 -6.98 -0.09 -5.55
CA GLY A 31 -7.04 0.28 -4.13
C GLY A 31 -7.94 1.50 -3.89
N ALA A 32 -7.85 2.50 -4.76
CA ALA A 32 -8.71 3.68 -4.71
C ALA A 32 -10.19 3.35 -5.02
N GLU A 33 -10.45 2.42 -5.94
CA GLU A 33 -11.82 1.95 -6.23
C GLU A 33 -12.45 1.24 -5.02
N VAL A 34 -11.74 0.32 -4.37
CA VAL A 34 -12.28 -0.37 -3.18
C VAL A 34 -12.42 0.55 -1.98
N ALA A 35 -11.56 1.57 -1.84
CA ALA A 35 -11.66 2.54 -0.74
C ALA A 35 -12.99 3.32 -0.76
N LYS A 36 -13.65 3.48 -1.91
CA LYS A 36 -14.93 4.19 -2.04
C LYS A 36 -16.05 3.58 -1.21
N THR A 37 -16.02 2.28 -0.94
CA THR A 37 -17.05 1.55 -0.19
C THR A 37 -16.58 1.14 1.22
N LEU A 38 -15.33 1.45 1.57
CA LEU A 38 -14.73 1.17 2.87
C LEU A 38 -14.60 2.48 3.65
N SER A 39 -15.64 2.81 4.43
CA SER A 39 -15.80 4.14 5.03
C SER A 39 -14.71 4.51 6.04
N ARG A 40 -14.02 3.51 6.60
CA ARG A 40 -12.85 3.66 7.48
C ARG A 40 -11.63 2.99 6.87
N SER A 41 -11.08 3.57 5.80
CA SER A 41 -9.90 3.04 5.14
C SER A 41 -8.72 4.01 5.11
N ARG A 42 -7.49 3.47 5.22
CA ARG A 42 -6.25 4.18 4.91
C ARG A 42 -5.55 3.45 3.77
N HIS A 43 -5.32 4.15 2.67
CA HIS A 43 -4.58 3.64 1.53
C HIS A 43 -3.14 4.15 1.54
N VAL A 44 -2.18 3.24 1.69
CA VAL A 44 -0.75 3.53 1.62
C VAL A 44 -0.22 3.05 0.27
N VAL A 45 0.28 3.99 -0.53
CA VAL A 45 0.87 3.71 -1.83
C VAL A 45 2.39 3.75 -1.71
N ALA A 46 3.02 2.58 -1.80
CA ALA A 46 4.46 2.43 -1.83
C ALA A 46 5.00 2.77 -3.22
N ARG A 47 5.24 4.07 -3.48
CA ARG A 47 5.52 4.64 -4.81
C ARG A 47 6.64 3.94 -5.59
N GLY A 48 7.68 3.46 -4.92
CA GLY A 48 8.84 2.81 -5.52
C GLY A 48 8.73 1.28 -5.66
N TYR A 49 7.63 0.68 -5.23
CA TYR A 49 7.45 -0.77 -5.15
C TYR A 49 6.48 -1.29 -6.22
N GLY A 50 6.72 -2.52 -6.68
CA GLY A 50 5.84 -3.27 -7.59
C GLY A 50 4.80 -4.09 -6.84
N HIS A 51 4.40 -5.23 -7.42
CA HIS A 51 3.43 -6.14 -6.83
C HIS A 51 3.91 -6.72 -5.48
N ILE A 52 3.00 -6.84 -4.51
CA ILE A 52 3.22 -7.35 -3.14
C ILE A 52 4.14 -6.44 -2.29
N VAL A 53 3.55 -5.45 -1.61
CA VAL A 53 4.28 -4.52 -0.71
C VAL A 53 4.52 -5.10 0.70
N SER A 54 3.62 -5.97 1.17
CA SER A 54 3.55 -6.42 2.56
C SER A 54 4.84 -7.02 3.17
N PRO A 55 5.72 -7.74 2.44
CA PRO A 55 6.94 -8.30 3.05
C PRO A 55 8.10 -7.29 3.13
N HIS A 56 7.97 -6.09 2.55
CA HIS A 56 9.10 -5.19 2.39
C HIS A 56 9.29 -4.22 3.56
N ALA A 57 10.55 -3.86 3.82
CA ALA A 57 10.96 -2.85 4.79
C ALA A 57 10.25 -2.98 6.14
N CYS A 58 9.47 -1.98 6.53
CA CYS A 58 8.73 -1.94 7.78
C CYS A 58 7.26 -2.39 7.67
N ALA A 59 6.78 -2.76 6.46
CA ALA A 59 5.39 -3.17 6.25
C ALA A 59 4.94 -4.33 7.16
N PRO A 60 5.74 -5.38 7.41
CA PRO A 60 5.31 -6.46 8.31
C PRO A 60 4.97 -5.97 9.72
N ARG A 61 5.75 -5.03 10.26
CA ARG A 61 5.50 -4.43 11.58
C ARG A 61 4.32 -3.47 11.55
N LEU A 62 4.17 -2.70 10.47
CA LEU A 62 3.02 -1.82 10.26
C LEU A 62 1.71 -2.62 10.23
N ILE A 63 1.68 -3.75 9.51
CA ILE A 63 0.53 -4.65 9.43
C ILE A 63 0.23 -5.25 10.80
N ALA A 64 1.25 -5.77 11.50
CA ALA A 64 1.06 -6.34 12.84
C ALA A 64 0.45 -5.31 13.80
N SER A 65 1.01 -4.09 13.84
CA SER A 65 0.50 -3.00 14.68
C SER A 65 -0.96 -2.65 14.37
N PHE A 66 -1.34 -2.64 13.09
CA PHE A 66 -2.71 -2.33 12.69
C PHE A 66 -3.69 -3.45 13.05
N VAL A 67 -3.25 -4.71 13.05
CA VAL A 67 -4.08 -5.84 13.48
C VAL A 67 -4.26 -5.83 15.00
N ASP A 68 -3.22 -5.49 15.75
CA ASP A 68 -3.26 -5.41 17.23
C ASP A 68 -4.10 -4.21 17.71
N ASP A 69 -3.95 -3.05 17.05
CA ASP A 69 -4.71 -1.83 17.31
C ASP A 69 -5.14 -1.19 15.97
N PRO A 70 -6.40 -1.38 15.54
CA PRO A 70 -6.90 -0.96 14.23
C PRO A 70 -7.26 0.54 14.17
N THR A 71 -6.38 1.38 14.71
CA THR A 71 -6.43 2.84 14.64
C THR A 71 -5.37 3.36 13.67
N PHE A 72 -5.65 4.45 12.97
CA PHE A 72 -4.70 5.02 12.00
C PHE A 72 -3.62 5.88 12.66
N ASP A 73 -3.89 6.39 13.86
CA ASP A 73 -2.97 7.26 14.60
C ASP A 73 -1.77 6.50 15.18
N THR A 74 -1.90 5.18 15.33
CA THR A 74 -0.84 4.28 15.84
C THR A 74 0.05 3.75 14.73
N LEU A 75 -0.32 3.95 13.45
CA LEU A 75 0.53 3.59 12.32
C LEU A 75 1.84 4.36 12.41
N ALA A 76 2.96 3.64 12.34
CA ALA A 76 4.28 4.24 12.39
C ALA A 76 4.47 5.24 11.22
N ALA A 77 4.36 6.54 11.53
CA ALA A 77 4.38 7.61 10.54
C ALA A 77 5.63 7.56 9.65
N SER A 78 6.78 7.24 10.22
CA SER A 78 8.04 7.08 9.49
C SER A 78 8.00 5.94 8.46
N CYS A 79 7.26 4.86 8.75
CA CYS A 79 7.10 3.73 7.83
C CYS A 79 6.16 4.09 6.67
N VAL A 80 5.03 4.72 6.99
CA VAL A 80 4.07 5.21 5.99
C VAL A 80 4.75 6.22 5.06
N GLU A 81 5.46 7.19 5.63
CA GLU A 81 6.21 8.20 4.89
C GLU A 81 7.31 7.58 4.02
N TYR A 82 8.04 6.59 4.54
CA TYR A 82 9.04 5.86 3.76
C TYR A 82 8.43 5.23 2.51
N PHE A 83 7.27 4.59 2.62
CA PHE A 83 6.58 4.03 1.45
C PHE A 83 6.04 5.10 0.51
N GLU A 84 5.34 6.11 1.04
CA GLU A 84 4.75 7.19 0.25
C GLU A 84 5.79 8.06 -0.47
N LYS A 85 7.04 8.08 0.02
CA LYS A 85 8.17 8.79 -0.61
C LYS A 85 9.15 7.86 -1.33
N SER A 86 8.95 6.54 -1.27
CA SER A 86 9.84 5.58 -1.93
C SER A 86 9.90 5.84 -3.44
N VAL A 87 11.09 5.70 -4.02
CA VAL A 87 11.30 5.80 -5.48
C VAL A 87 11.81 4.47 -5.99
N ARG A 88 11.55 4.21 -7.28
CA ARG A 88 12.09 3.02 -7.95
C ARG A 88 13.62 3.01 -7.77
N PRO A 89 14.22 1.91 -7.30
CA PRO A 89 15.67 1.77 -7.35
C PRO A 89 16.16 1.99 -8.78
N PRO A 90 17.29 2.68 -8.99
CA PRO A 90 17.83 2.85 -10.34
C PRO A 90 18.02 1.47 -10.99
N LEU A 91 17.72 1.40 -12.28
CA LEU A 91 17.84 0.16 -13.07
C LEU A 91 19.26 -0.40 -13.09
N TRP A 92 20.24 0.43 -12.73
CA TRP A 92 21.63 0.07 -12.57
C TRP A 92 22.11 0.45 -11.15
N PRO A 93 22.56 -0.52 -10.33
CA PRO A 93 23.05 -0.26 -8.99
C PRO A 93 24.38 0.50 -8.95
N ASP A 94 25.11 0.59 -10.07
CA ASP A 94 26.37 1.31 -10.16
C ASP A 94 26.14 2.77 -10.56
N ARG A 95 26.63 3.68 -9.71
CA ARG A 95 26.62 5.14 -9.89
C ARG A 95 27.54 5.62 -11.04
N LEU A 96 27.37 5.11 -12.26
CA LEU A 96 28.12 5.51 -13.46
C LEU A 96 27.26 6.18 -14.54
N GLY A 97 25.95 6.30 -14.34
CA GLY A 97 25.09 7.11 -15.20
C GLY A 97 25.27 8.60 -14.91
N ALA A 98 25.29 9.42 -15.97
CA ALA A 98 25.51 10.87 -15.88
C ALA A 98 24.53 11.51 -14.88
N GLN A 99 25.09 12.15 -13.85
CA GLN A 99 24.33 13.03 -12.97
C GLN A 99 24.22 14.42 -13.62
N PRO A 100 23.14 15.17 -13.36
CA PRO A 100 22.99 16.55 -13.85
C PRO A 100 24.10 17.47 -13.34
#